data_AF-A0A7C6K8S5-F1
#
_entry.id   AF-A0A7C6K8S5-F1
#
_cell.length_a   1.000
_cell.length_b   1.000
_cell.length_c   1.000
_cell.angle_alpha   90.00
_cell.angle_beta   90.00
_cell.angle_gamma   90.00
#
_symmetry.space_group_name_H-M   'P 1'
#
loop_
_entity.id
_entity.type
_entity.pdbx_description
1 polymer ?
#
loop_
_entity_poly.entity_id
_entity_poly.type
_entity_poly.pdbx_seq_one_letter_code
_entity_poly.pdbx_strand_id
1 'polypeptide(L)'
;MQFEQGRFLKYVYGDLCCHVDAVHATKPTLAEAGGDSKRTKKWDIYTGDIVSGIAASGCTGMIAIVSRLSADLNRGPEHDAPLQKDALREYREVIRRSLEKSRSLGQNSELVGPYLHVAVHGIGNHRWGEKAIEVGT
;
A
#
# COMPACT_ATOMS: atom_id res chain seq x y z
N MET A 1 11.56 13.53 -6.40
CA MET A 1 11.03 12.97 -5.14
C MET A 1 11.79 11.68 -4.84
N GLN A 2 12.37 11.53 -3.65
CA GLN A 2 13.13 10.35 -3.28
C GLN A 2 12.34 9.56 -2.24
N PHE A 3 12.10 8.27 -2.52
CA PHE A 3 11.46 7.38 -1.55
C PHE A 3 12.49 6.89 -0.53
N GLU A 4 12.11 6.97 0.73
CA GLU A 4 12.78 6.24 1.81
C GLU A 4 12.41 4.76 1.70
N GLN A 5 13.37 3.88 1.98
CA GLN A 5 13.17 2.45 1.93
C GLN A 5 13.16 1.88 3.35
N GLY A 6 11.99 1.35 3.75
CA GLY A 6 11.83 0.51 4.93
C GLY A 6 12.11 -0.96 4.63
N ARG A 7 11.68 -1.85 5.53
CA ARG A 7 11.84 -3.30 5.36
C ARG A 7 10.71 -3.90 4.53
N PHE A 8 9.51 -3.33 4.61
CA PHE A 8 8.30 -3.85 3.95
C PHE A 8 7.66 -2.84 3.00
N LEU A 9 7.96 -1.56 3.18
CA LEU A 9 7.46 -0.46 2.36
C LEU A 9 8.61 0.41 1.87
N LYS A 10 8.42 1.03 0.70
CA LYS A 10 9.08 2.29 0.39
C LYS A 10 8.04 3.40 0.48
N TYR A 11 8.42 4.55 1.02
CA TYR A 11 7.48 5.64 1.26
C TYR A 11 8.13 7.01 1.08
N VAL A 12 7.30 8.02 0.89
CA VAL A 12 7.70 9.42 0.87
C VAL A 12 6.63 10.25 1.54
N TYR A 13 7.05 11.17 2.40
CA TYR A 13 6.12 12.06 3.09
C TYR A 13 5.75 13.26 2.23
N GLY A 14 4.47 13.60 2.22
CA GLY A 14 3.95 14.84 1.68
C GLY A 14 3.40 15.76 2.78
N ASP A 15 2.98 16.95 2.38
CA ASP A 15 2.44 17.98 3.28
C ASP A 15 0.91 18.10 3.22
N LEU A 16 0.26 17.45 2.25
CA LEU A 16 -1.20 17.42 2.16
C LEU A 16 -1.79 16.49 3.24
N CYS A 17 -3.01 16.78 3.69
CA CYS A 17 -3.80 15.89 4.56
C CYS A 17 -4.33 14.67 3.79
N CYS A 18 -3.42 13.96 3.10
CA CYS A 18 -3.73 12.82 2.27
C CYS A 18 -2.56 11.85 2.23
N HIS A 19 -2.87 10.56 2.28
CA HIS A 19 -1.95 9.53 1.82
C HIS A 19 -2.58 8.62 0.78
N VAL A 20 -1.70 8.08 -0.05
CA VAL A 20 -2.02 7.14 -1.10
C VAL A 20 -1.12 5.91 -0.97
N ASP A 21 -1.69 4.71 -1.11
CA ASP A 21 -0.94 3.47 -1.03
C ASP A 21 -1.21 2.47 -2.15
N ALA A 22 -0.20 1.63 -2.40
CA ALA A 22 -0.27 0.43 -3.23
C ALA A 22 0.27 -0.76 -2.43
N VAL A 23 -0.60 -1.33 -1.61
CA VAL A 23 -0.27 -2.44 -0.70
C VAL A 23 0.02 -3.78 -1.37
N HIS A 24 -0.38 -3.95 -2.64
CA HIS A 24 -0.18 -5.19 -3.41
C HIS A 24 0.79 -5.02 -4.60
N ALA A 25 1.63 -3.99 -4.59
CA ALA A 25 2.53 -3.63 -5.70
C ALA A 25 3.67 -4.62 -5.97
N THR A 26 4.02 -5.49 -5.02
CA THR A 26 5.16 -6.41 -5.15
C THR A 26 4.73 -7.79 -5.63
N LYS A 27 5.37 -8.25 -6.71
CA LYS A 27 5.21 -9.58 -7.26
C LYS A 27 5.74 -10.65 -6.29
N PRO A 28 4.94 -11.67 -5.92
CA PRO A 28 5.44 -12.80 -5.15
C PRO A 28 6.48 -13.62 -5.93
N THR A 29 7.53 -14.04 -5.24
CA THR A 29 8.49 -15.03 -5.71
C THR A 29 7.86 -16.42 -5.79
N LEU A 30 8.51 -17.34 -6.51
CA LEU A 30 8.06 -18.74 -6.59
C LEU A 30 8.11 -19.45 -5.22
N ALA A 31 9.07 -19.08 -4.37
CA ALA A 31 9.19 -19.60 -3.01
C ALA A 31 8.01 -19.16 -2.13
N GLU A 32 7.67 -17.87 -2.14
CA GLU A 32 6.48 -17.35 -1.42
C GLU A 32 5.17 -17.94 -1.96
N ALA A 33 5.17 -18.32 -3.23
CA ALA A 33 4.04 -19.01 -3.88
C ALA A 33 3.96 -20.51 -3.56
N GLY A 34 4.92 -21.08 -2.82
CA GLY A 34 4.97 -22.51 -2.53
C GLY A 34 5.17 -23.37 -3.78
N GLY A 35 5.88 -22.85 -4.79
CA GLY A 35 6.09 -23.53 -6.07
C GLY A 35 4.98 -23.35 -7.10
N ASP A 36 3.84 -22.72 -6.75
CA ASP A 36 2.74 -22.50 -7.68
C ASP A 36 2.92 -21.22 -8.52
N SER A 37 3.30 -21.40 -9.79
CA SER A 37 3.46 -20.29 -10.73
C SER A 37 2.21 -19.41 -10.88
N LYS A 38 0.99 -19.93 -10.69
CA LYS A 38 -0.24 -19.12 -10.76
C LYS A 38 -0.33 -18.14 -9.60
N ARG A 39 0.15 -18.52 -8.41
CA ARG A 39 0.16 -17.64 -7.22
C ARG A 39 1.17 -16.50 -7.34
N THR A 40 2.18 -16.61 -8.19
CA THR A 40 3.10 -15.49 -8.49
C THR A 40 2.43 -14.34 -9.26
N LYS A 41 1.21 -14.56 -9.77
CA LYS A 41 0.38 -13.52 -10.41
C LYS A 41 -0.48 -12.74 -9.41
N LYS A 42 -0.37 -13.00 -8.10
CA LYS A 42 -1.12 -12.28 -7.06
C LYS A 42 -0.44 -10.98 -6.66
N TRP A 43 -0.50 -9.99 -7.54
CA TRP A 43 -0.01 -8.62 -7.33
C TRP A 43 -0.73 -7.66 -8.25
N ASP A 44 -0.76 -6.39 -7.85
CA ASP A 44 -1.50 -5.34 -8.54
C ASP A 44 -0.52 -4.55 -9.41
N ILE A 45 -0.42 -4.96 -10.68
CA ILE A 45 0.56 -4.43 -11.65
C ILE A 45 0.37 -2.91 -11.82
N TYR A 46 1.48 -2.17 -11.91
CA TYR A 46 1.56 -0.70 -12.10
C TYR A 46 1.02 0.18 -10.96
N THR A 47 0.38 -0.38 -9.93
CA THR A 47 -0.15 0.40 -8.81
C THR A 47 0.93 1.22 -8.11
N GLY A 48 2.15 0.69 -7.96
CA GLY A 48 3.27 1.44 -7.40
C GLY A 48 3.67 2.67 -8.23
N ASP A 49 3.56 2.61 -9.56
CA ASP A 49 3.86 3.73 -10.46
C ASP A 49 2.78 4.80 -10.38
N ILE A 50 1.51 4.38 -10.33
CA ILE A 50 0.36 5.27 -10.13
C ILE A 50 0.49 6.02 -8.79
N VAL A 51 0.79 5.30 -7.71
CA VAL A 51 1.04 5.89 -6.39
C VAL A 51 2.20 6.88 -6.42
N SER A 52 3.28 6.56 -7.13
CA SER A 52 4.41 7.49 -7.30
C SER A 52 4.00 8.78 -8.02
N GLY A 53 3.14 8.67 -9.03
CA GLY A 53 2.56 9.82 -9.74
C GLY A 53 1.65 10.68 -8.85
N ILE A 54 0.79 10.05 -8.03
CA ILE A 54 -0.09 10.77 -7.09
C ILE A 54 0.74 11.44 -6.00
N ALA A 55 1.75 10.76 -5.45
CA ALA A 55 2.63 11.30 -4.41
C ALA A 55 3.33 12.59 -4.87
N ALA A 56 3.68 12.69 -6.16
CA ALA A 56 4.27 13.90 -6.73
C ALA A 56 3.39 15.16 -6.60
N SER A 57 2.09 15.03 -6.30
CA SER A 57 1.19 16.15 -6.01
C SER A 57 1.33 16.71 -4.58
N GLY A 58 2.11 16.07 -3.71
CA GLY A 58 2.31 16.47 -2.32
C GLY A 58 1.57 15.59 -1.30
N CYS A 59 0.96 14.49 -1.73
CA CYS A 59 0.43 13.44 -0.83
C CYS A 59 1.56 12.55 -0.31
N THR A 60 1.40 12.01 0.90
CA THR A 60 2.26 10.91 1.35
C THR A 60 2.02 9.68 0.46
N GLY A 61 3.08 9.13 -0.11
CA GLY A 61 3.03 7.94 -0.97
C GLY A 61 3.62 6.72 -0.28
N MET A 62 2.94 5.58 -0.36
CA MET A 62 3.37 4.32 0.27
C MET A 62 3.26 3.15 -0.70
N ILE A 63 4.34 2.41 -0.93
CA ILE A 63 4.36 1.31 -1.90
C ILE A 63 4.94 0.08 -1.19
N ALA A 64 4.18 -1.00 -1.15
CA ALA A 64 4.66 -2.26 -0.58
C ALA A 64 5.83 -2.80 -1.42
N ILE A 65 6.93 -3.11 -0.74
CA ILE A 65 8.07 -3.89 -1.28
C ILE A 65 8.04 -5.34 -0.77
N VAL A 66 7.04 -5.70 0.04
CA VAL A 66 6.73 -7.06 0.47
C VAL A 66 5.58 -7.62 -0.37
N SER A 67 5.66 -8.90 -0.74
CA SER A 67 4.55 -9.55 -1.45
C SER A 67 3.38 -9.82 -0.51
N ARG A 68 2.16 -9.77 -1.04
CA ARG A 68 0.95 -10.09 -0.27
C ARG A 68 0.85 -11.54 0.23
N LEU A 69 1.73 -12.44 -0.25
CA LEU A 69 1.84 -13.80 0.27
C LEU A 69 2.72 -13.89 1.51
N SER A 70 3.64 -12.94 1.68
CA SER A 70 4.49 -12.82 2.87
C SER A 70 3.88 -11.92 3.94
N ALA A 71 3.18 -10.86 3.53
CA ALA A 71 2.33 -10.04 4.38
C ALA A 71 1.28 -9.31 3.53
N ASP A 72 0.00 -9.49 3.82
CA ASP A 72 -1.08 -8.75 3.17
C ASP A 72 -1.44 -7.53 4.05
N LEU A 73 -0.93 -6.35 3.68
CA LEU A 73 -1.17 -5.10 4.42
C LEU A 73 -2.65 -4.65 4.35
N ASN A 74 -3.47 -5.26 3.50
CA ASN A 74 -4.93 -5.07 3.45
C ASN A 74 -5.69 -6.07 4.37
N ARG A 75 -4.97 -6.75 5.28
CA ARG A 75 -5.52 -7.66 6.27
C ARG A 75 -5.03 -7.30 7.67
N GLY A 76 -5.75 -7.75 8.69
CA GLY A 76 -5.36 -7.51 10.07
C GLY A 76 -4.23 -8.44 10.56
N PRO A 77 -3.79 -8.30 11.81
CA PRO A 77 -2.72 -9.10 12.41
C PRO A 77 -3.07 -10.59 12.59
N GLU A 78 -4.34 -10.94 12.46
CA GLU A 78 -4.87 -12.31 12.46
C GLU A 78 -4.59 -13.08 11.17
N HIS A 79 -4.20 -12.38 10.10
CA HIS A 79 -3.92 -13.03 8.82
C HIS A 79 -2.68 -13.92 8.93
N ASP A 80 -2.83 -15.17 8.51
CA ASP A 80 -1.75 -16.17 8.52
C ASP A 80 -0.78 -15.93 7.36
N ALA A 81 0.17 -15.02 7.59
CA ALA A 81 1.29 -14.76 6.71
C ALA A 81 2.57 -14.55 7.54
N PRO A 82 3.74 -15.02 7.08
CA PRO A 82 4.94 -15.15 7.89
C PRO A 82 5.47 -13.81 8.45
N LEU A 83 5.24 -12.70 7.74
CA LEU A 83 5.75 -11.37 8.10
C LEU A 83 4.64 -10.41 8.51
N GLN A 84 3.40 -10.88 8.69
CA GLN A 84 2.19 -10.04 8.82
C GLN A 84 2.32 -8.97 9.92
N LYS A 85 2.66 -9.38 11.15
CA LYS A 85 2.70 -8.47 12.31
C LYS A 85 3.79 -7.40 12.17
N ASP A 86 4.97 -7.78 11.68
CA ASP A 86 6.09 -6.87 11.49
C ASP A 86 5.78 -5.86 10.37
N ALA A 87 5.23 -6.33 9.25
CA ALA A 87 4.87 -5.49 8.13
C ALA A 87 3.74 -4.51 8.47
N LEU A 88 2.71 -4.95 9.21
CA LEU A 88 1.65 -4.06 9.70
C LEU A 88 2.16 -3.02 10.69
N ARG A 89 3.14 -3.37 11.54
CA ARG A 89 3.76 -2.41 12.46
C ARG A 89 4.46 -1.30 11.70
N GLU A 90 5.29 -1.64 10.70
CA GLU A 90 5.95 -0.64 9.84
C GLU A 90 4.92 0.20 9.07
N TYR A 91 3.92 -0.45 8.47
CA TYR A 91 2.86 0.23 7.72
C TYR A 91 2.12 1.28 8.55
N ARG A 92 1.66 0.88 9.74
CA ARG A 92 0.93 1.77 10.66
C ARG A 92 1.81 2.88 11.22
N GLU A 93 3.09 2.62 11.45
CA GLU A 93 4.04 3.64 11.88
C GLU A 93 4.23 4.72 10.80
N VAL A 94 4.34 4.33 9.52
CA VAL A 94 4.44 5.30 8.43
C VAL A 94 3.16 6.15 8.30
N ILE A 95 1.98 5.53 8.42
CA ILE A 95 0.69 6.26 8.45
C ILE A 95 0.65 7.23 9.63
N ARG A 96 1.02 6.77 10.83
CA ARG A 96 1.03 7.61 12.04
C ARG A 96 1.91 8.84 11.83
N ARG A 97 3.13 8.66 11.32
CA ARG A 97 4.05 9.76 11.03
C ARG A 97 3.52 10.71 9.95
N SER A 98 2.80 10.19 8.95
CA SER A 98 2.12 11.01 7.95
C SER A 98 1.08 11.92 8.61
N LEU A 99 0.23 11.36 9.48
CA LEU A 99 -0.79 12.09 10.23
C LEU A 99 -0.18 13.15 11.17
N GLU A 100 0.93 12.84 11.82
CA GLU A 100 1.67 13.78 12.66
C GLU A 100 2.24 14.95 11.83
N LYS A 101 2.84 14.66 10.67
CA LYS A 101 3.40 15.67 9.76
C LYS A 101 2.32 16.59 9.19
N SER A 102 1.18 16.05 8.76
CA SER A 102 0.04 16.83 8.26
C SER A 102 -0.75 17.51 9.39
N ARG A 103 -0.30 17.38 10.66
CA ARG A 103 -0.98 17.91 11.86
C ARG A 103 -2.44 17.44 11.96
N SER A 104 -2.72 16.26 11.43
CA SER A 104 -4.04 15.64 11.44
C SER A 104 -4.26 14.76 12.68
N LEU A 105 -3.23 14.55 13.50
CA LEU A 105 -3.29 13.77 14.74
C LEU A 105 -3.36 14.67 15.99
N GLY A 106 -4.38 14.46 16.81
CA GLY A 106 -4.58 15.14 18.10
C GLY A 106 -3.77 14.53 19.25
N GLN A 107 -3.93 15.10 20.44
CA GLN A 107 -3.18 14.69 21.63
C GLN A 107 -3.49 13.26 22.10
N ASN A 108 -4.67 12.74 21.79
CA ASN A 108 -5.12 11.39 22.15
C ASN A 108 -5.05 10.41 20.96
N SER A 109 -4.27 10.72 19.92
CA SER A 109 -4.19 9.94 18.67
C SER A 109 -5.50 9.85 17.87
N GLU A 110 -6.37 10.84 18.01
CA GLU A 110 -7.58 11.04 17.23
C GLU A 110 -7.33 11.91 15.99
N LEU A 111 -8.14 11.73 14.94
CA LEU A 111 -8.13 12.64 13.79
C LEU A 111 -8.79 13.97 14.18
N VAL A 112 -8.07 15.08 14.01
CA VAL A 112 -8.56 16.43 14.37
C VAL A 112 -9.06 17.24 13.16
N GLY A 113 -9.06 16.64 11.97
CA GLY A 113 -9.55 17.27 10.75
C GLY A 113 -9.71 16.27 9.60
N PRO A 114 -10.24 16.73 8.44
CA PRO A 114 -10.36 15.89 7.26
C PRO A 114 -9.02 15.32 6.84
N TYR A 115 -9.00 14.02 6.55
CA TYR A 115 -7.83 13.32 6.06
C TYR A 115 -8.26 12.31 5.00
N LEU A 116 -7.64 12.37 3.81
CA LEU A 116 -7.98 11.50 2.70
C LEU A 116 -7.03 10.31 2.63
N HIS A 117 -7.59 9.11 2.64
CA HIS A 117 -6.88 7.88 2.36
C HIS A 117 -7.30 7.34 1.01
N VAL A 118 -6.35 7.17 0.08
CA VAL A 118 -6.58 6.57 -1.24
C VAL A 118 -5.81 5.25 -1.36
N ALA A 119 -6.51 4.12 -1.43
CA ALA A 119 -5.91 2.84 -1.74
C ALA A 119 -5.99 2.56 -3.24
N VAL A 120 -4.86 2.25 -3.88
CA VAL A 120 -4.79 1.97 -5.32
C VAL A 120 -4.62 0.46 -5.53
N HIS A 121 -5.61 -0.14 -6.19
CA HIS A 121 -5.65 -1.57 -6.48
C HIS A 121 -5.78 -1.84 -7.98
N GLY A 122 -5.21 -2.97 -8.40
CA GLY A 122 -5.32 -3.50 -9.75
C GLY A 122 -6.31 -4.66 -9.79
N ILE A 123 -7.22 -4.66 -10.76
CA ILE A 123 -8.17 -5.76 -10.96
C ILE A 123 -7.87 -6.42 -12.32
N GLY A 124 -7.89 -7.74 -12.37
CA GLY A 124 -7.68 -8.47 -13.62
C GLY A 124 -8.88 -8.35 -14.56
N ASN A 125 -8.63 -8.24 -15.87
CA ASN A 125 -9.64 -8.00 -16.92
C ASN A 125 -10.56 -9.21 -17.23
N HIS A 126 -10.72 -10.14 -16.28
CA HIS A 126 -11.40 -11.41 -16.53
C HIS A 126 -12.93 -11.32 -16.48
N ARG A 127 -13.49 -10.19 -16.02
CA ARG A 127 -14.93 -10.07 -15.74
C ARG A 127 -15.75 -9.48 -16.88
N TRP A 128 -15.28 -8.42 -17.54
CA TRP A 128 -16.03 -7.72 -18.60
C TRP A 128 -15.28 -7.59 -19.94
N GLY A 129 -14.17 -8.30 -20.11
CA GLY A 129 -13.39 -8.34 -21.35
C GLY A 129 -12.13 -7.47 -21.35
N GLU A 130 -11.26 -7.69 -22.34
CA GLU A 130 -9.88 -7.14 -22.38
C GLU A 130 -9.79 -5.61 -22.43
N LYS A 131 -10.88 -4.93 -22.84
CA LYS A 131 -10.95 -3.46 -22.99
C LYS A 131 -11.81 -2.78 -21.93
N ALA A 132 -12.32 -3.52 -20.95
CA ALA A 132 -13.13 -2.93 -19.89
C ALA A 132 -12.25 -2.09 -18.98
N ILE A 133 -12.67 -0.85 -18.72
CA ILE A 133 -12.10 0.00 -17.67
C ILE A 133 -13.05 -0.08 -16.49
N GLU A 134 -12.60 -0.71 -15.40
CA GLU A 134 -13.33 -0.76 -14.14
C GLU A 134 -12.65 0.17 -13.14
N VAL A 135 -13.37 1.21 -12.70
CA VAL A 135 -12.97 2.05 -11.58
C VAL A 135 -13.98 1.80 -10.46
N GLY A 136 -13.55 1.16 -9.38
CA GLY A 136 -14.33 1.01 -8.16
C GLY A 136 -13.97 2.12 -7.17
N THR A 137 -14.97 2.74 -6.55
CA THR A 137 -14.82 3.75 -5.50
C THR A 137 -15.53 3.32 -4.24
#